data_AF-A0A8K0I8H3-F1
#
_entry.id   AF-A0A8K0I8H3-F1
#
_cell.length_a   1.000
_cell.length_b   1.000
_cell.length_c   1.000
_cell.angle_alpha   90.00
_cell.angle_beta   90.00
_cell.angle_gamma   90.00
#
_symmetry.space_group_name_H-M   'P 1'
#
loop_
_entity.id
_entity.type
_entity.pdbx_description
1 polymer ?
#
loop_
_entity_poly.entity_id
_entity_poly.type
_entity_poly.pdbx_seq_one_letter_code
_entity_poly.pdbx_strand_id
1 'polypeptide(L)'
;MRKRGRRIIKRRRKRRRRRRRGRRKKEKRRRRRESRKKEKEKEDEKKMEEEKKKKDEKKIKAKEKREKEKRVQEDKKKKEDKKKREHEERKIKEEKKIMEKKKRKEEERKMEEEKKIIDADQDFLRKKSKKRSDLYDKYTVAPVMTAGMCIQSTSIHHALVGMAREFIFGGVSDDDKKKFRLLFSIINTENVHWHLLVMDMDAKKIIHLNFIKRNAKYKASARKWHKILGAMFHIYYDNAKVDEWNVEEDEDCPSQPPGSLDCGIYCLKYMDFFARKDRS
;
A
#
# COMPACT_ATOMS: atom_id res chain seq x y z
N MET A 1 -11.73 -48.80 -148.16
CA MET A 1 -12.57 -48.73 -146.93
C MET A 1 -11.87 -48.09 -145.70
N ARG A 2 -11.45 -46.81 -145.65
CA ARG A 2 -10.81 -46.25 -144.41
C ARG A 2 -11.01 -44.73 -144.12
N LYS A 3 -12.20 -44.13 -144.37
CA LYS A 3 -12.39 -42.67 -144.12
C LYS A 3 -13.62 -42.23 -143.29
N ARG A 4 -14.49 -43.11 -142.81
CA ARG A 4 -15.69 -42.72 -142.01
C ARG A 4 -15.52 -42.71 -140.48
N GLY A 5 -14.47 -43.33 -139.92
CA GLY A 5 -14.23 -43.37 -138.46
C GLY A 5 -13.69 -42.08 -137.80
N ARG A 6 -13.05 -41.17 -138.56
CA ARG A 6 -12.36 -40.00 -137.98
C ARG A 6 -13.29 -38.84 -137.55
N ARG A 7 -14.50 -38.70 -138.12
CA ARG A 7 -15.44 -37.61 -137.78
C ARG A 7 -16.21 -37.86 -136.47
N ILE A 8 -16.57 -39.10 -136.16
CA ILE A 8 -17.27 -39.48 -134.92
C ILE A 8 -16.36 -39.30 -133.69
N ILE A 9 -15.07 -39.64 -133.82
CA ILE A 9 -14.06 -39.47 -132.77
C ILE A 9 -13.81 -37.99 -132.46
N LYS A 10 -13.78 -37.10 -133.47
CA LYS A 10 -13.65 -35.64 -133.27
C LYS A 10 -14.86 -35.04 -132.53
N ARG A 11 -16.09 -35.46 -132.83
CA ARG A 11 -17.31 -34.99 -132.10
C ARG A 11 -17.35 -35.48 -130.65
N ARG A 12 -17.00 -36.75 -130.37
CA ARG A 12 -16.86 -37.28 -128.99
C ARG A 12 -15.76 -36.55 -128.19
N ARG A 13 -14.62 -36.22 -128.81
CA ARG A 13 -13.54 -35.42 -128.18
C ARG A 13 -13.98 -33.98 -127.86
N LYS A 14 -14.75 -33.31 -128.74
CA LYS A 14 -15.30 -31.95 -128.48
C LYS A 14 -16.33 -31.95 -127.33
N ARG A 15 -17.22 -32.95 -127.27
CA ARG A 15 -18.20 -33.12 -126.17
C ARG A 15 -17.52 -33.44 -124.83
N ARG A 16 -16.49 -34.31 -124.82
CA ARG A 16 -15.66 -34.58 -123.63
C ARG A 16 -14.87 -33.35 -123.17
N ARG A 17 -14.32 -32.54 -124.09
CA ARG A 17 -13.65 -31.26 -123.75
C ARG A 17 -14.62 -30.22 -123.17
N ARG A 18 -15.84 -30.09 -123.70
CA ARG A 18 -16.89 -29.20 -123.12
C ARG A 18 -17.35 -29.69 -121.74
N ARG A 19 -17.58 -30.99 -121.54
CA ARG A 19 -17.91 -31.57 -120.22
C ARG A 19 -16.77 -31.39 -119.20
N ARG A 20 -15.50 -31.57 -119.62
CA ARG A 20 -14.32 -31.29 -118.77
C ARG A 20 -14.18 -29.81 -118.42
N ARG A 21 -14.42 -28.89 -119.38
CA ARG A 21 -14.44 -27.43 -119.10
C ARG A 21 -15.60 -27.04 -118.18
N GLY A 22 -16.78 -27.64 -118.34
CA GLY A 22 -17.93 -27.45 -117.46
C GLY A 22 -17.67 -27.94 -116.03
N ARG A 23 -17.08 -29.14 -115.88
CA ARG A 23 -16.65 -29.66 -114.57
C ARG A 23 -15.59 -28.78 -113.92
N ARG A 24 -14.55 -28.36 -114.65
CA ARG A 24 -13.52 -27.43 -114.14
C ARG A 24 -14.09 -26.06 -113.73
N LYS A 25 -15.05 -25.50 -114.48
CA LYS A 25 -15.73 -24.24 -114.09
C LYS A 25 -16.61 -24.44 -112.85
N LYS A 26 -17.32 -25.57 -112.74
CA LYS A 26 -18.18 -25.90 -111.58
C LYS A 26 -17.34 -26.14 -110.32
N GLU A 27 -16.20 -26.82 -110.46
CA GLU A 27 -15.23 -27.05 -109.38
C GLU A 27 -14.54 -25.75 -108.94
N LYS A 28 -14.12 -24.88 -109.88
CA LYS A 28 -13.54 -23.56 -109.55
C LYS A 28 -14.56 -22.65 -108.84
N ARG A 29 -15.85 -22.72 -109.20
CA ARG A 29 -16.93 -22.04 -108.47
C ARG A 29 -17.16 -22.61 -107.07
N ARG A 30 -17.08 -23.94 -106.91
CA ARG A 30 -17.20 -24.61 -105.60
C ARG A 30 -16.04 -24.22 -104.67
N ARG A 31 -14.80 -24.26 -105.16
CA ARG A 31 -13.61 -23.80 -104.41
C ARG A 31 -13.69 -22.33 -104.02
N ARG A 32 -14.21 -21.45 -104.89
CA ARG A 32 -14.45 -20.02 -104.56
C ARG A 32 -15.55 -19.82 -103.51
N ARG A 33 -16.58 -20.68 -103.49
CA ARG A 33 -17.63 -20.64 -102.46
C ARG A 33 -17.11 -21.16 -101.12
N GLU A 34 -16.35 -22.25 -101.14
CA GLU A 34 -15.69 -22.80 -99.95
C GLU A 34 -14.63 -21.83 -99.40
N SER A 35 -13.84 -21.16 -100.25
CA SER A 35 -12.87 -20.16 -99.79
C SER A 35 -13.56 -18.95 -99.15
N ARG A 36 -14.63 -18.43 -99.78
CA ARG A 36 -15.43 -17.34 -99.19
C ARG A 36 -16.14 -17.75 -97.90
N LYS A 37 -16.59 -19.00 -97.80
CA LYS A 37 -17.22 -19.52 -96.58
C LYS A 37 -16.21 -19.60 -95.44
N LYS A 38 -15.01 -20.14 -95.70
CA LYS A 38 -13.91 -20.18 -94.72
C LYS A 38 -13.41 -18.80 -94.31
N GLU A 39 -13.39 -17.85 -95.25
CA GLU A 39 -12.99 -16.47 -94.98
C GLU A 39 -14.02 -15.76 -94.10
N LYS A 40 -15.31 -15.98 -94.35
CA LYS A 40 -16.41 -15.47 -93.51
C LYS A 40 -16.41 -16.11 -92.12
N GLU A 41 -16.21 -17.42 -92.02
CA GLU A 41 -16.08 -18.13 -90.73
C GLU A 41 -14.91 -17.58 -89.89
N LYS A 42 -13.75 -17.30 -90.51
CA LYS A 42 -12.61 -16.67 -89.82
C LYS A 42 -12.88 -15.22 -89.39
N GLU A 43 -13.66 -14.48 -90.15
CA GLU A 43 -14.03 -13.11 -89.81
C GLU A 43 -15.04 -13.08 -88.63
N ASP A 44 -16.00 -14.01 -88.64
CA ASP A 44 -16.97 -14.18 -87.55
C ASP A 44 -16.28 -14.67 -86.26
N GLU A 45 -15.29 -15.56 -86.36
CA GLU A 45 -14.49 -16.04 -85.24
C GLU A 45 -13.65 -14.90 -84.61
N LYS A 46 -13.03 -14.04 -85.43
CA LYS A 46 -12.32 -12.85 -84.95
C LYS A 46 -13.24 -11.84 -84.25
N LYS A 47 -14.44 -11.60 -84.80
CA LYS A 47 -15.42 -10.68 -84.18
C LYS A 47 -15.89 -11.22 -82.83
N MET A 48 -16.16 -12.52 -82.72
CA MET A 48 -16.49 -13.15 -81.44
C MET A 48 -15.36 -13.06 -80.42
N GLU A 49 -14.10 -13.24 -80.84
CA GLU A 49 -12.94 -13.14 -79.95
C GLU A 49 -12.73 -11.69 -79.45
N GLU A 50 -12.89 -10.68 -80.32
CA GLU A 50 -12.85 -9.27 -79.93
C GLU A 50 -13.99 -8.89 -78.97
N GLU A 51 -15.20 -9.39 -79.22
CA GLU A 51 -16.36 -9.11 -78.36
C GLU A 51 -16.18 -9.74 -76.97
N LYS A 52 -15.58 -10.94 -76.92
CA LYS A 52 -15.22 -11.63 -75.68
C LYS A 52 -14.15 -10.86 -74.91
N LYS A 53 -13.08 -10.40 -75.57
CA LYS A 53 -12.03 -9.54 -74.97
C LYS A 53 -12.61 -8.24 -74.41
N LYS A 54 -13.51 -7.56 -75.15
CA LYS A 54 -14.20 -6.35 -74.67
C LYS A 54 -15.11 -6.61 -73.47
N LYS A 55 -15.81 -7.75 -73.42
CA LYS A 55 -16.62 -8.16 -72.26
C LYS A 55 -15.74 -8.45 -71.04
N ASP A 56 -14.63 -9.14 -71.22
CA ASP A 56 -13.71 -9.47 -70.14
C ASP A 56 -13.01 -8.22 -69.59
N GLU A 57 -12.59 -7.29 -70.45
CA GLU A 57 -12.01 -6.01 -70.03
C GLU A 57 -13.02 -5.15 -69.24
N LYS A 58 -14.30 -5.11 -69.65
CA LYS A 58 -15.36 -4.43 -68.89
C LYS A 58 -15.59 -5.08 -67.53
N LYS A 59 -15.54 -6.42 -67.43
CA LYS A 59 -15.67 -7.14 -66.15
C LYS A 59 -14.50 -6.84 -65.21
N ILE A 60 -13.28 -6.81 -65.73
CA ILE A 60 -12.07 -6.49 -64.95
C ILE A 60 -12.15 -5.06 -64.40
N LYS A 61 -12.44 -4.06 -65.25
CA LYS A 61 -12.61 -2.66 -64.81
C LYS A 61 -13.73 -2.49 -63.79
N ALA A 62 -14.85 -3.20 -63.95
CA ALA A 62 -15.94 -3.17 -62.96
C ALA A 62 -15.55 -3.80 -61.62
N LYS A 63 -14.76 -4.89 -61.64
CA LYS A 63 -14.26 -5.56 -60.44
C LYS A 63 -13.25 -4.67 -59.70
N GLU A 64 -12.31 -4.05 -60.41
CA GLU A 64 -11.35 -3.11 -59.83
C GLU A 64 -12.03 -1.89 -59.21
N LYS A 65 -13.06 -1.32 -59.87
CA LYS A 65 -13.82 -0.20 -59.31
C LYS A 65 -14.53 -0.58 -58.01
N ARG A 66 -15.19 -1.75 -57.97
CA ARG A 66 -15.84 -2.26 -56.76
C ARG A 66 -14.84 -2.54 -55.63
N GLU A 67 -13.66 -3.06 -55.96
CA GLU A 67 -12.63 -3.34 -54.96
C GLU A 67 -12.03 -2.03 -54.38
N LYS A 68 -11.81 -1.02 -55.23
CA LYS A 68 -11.41 0.33 -54.78
C LYS A 68 -12.47 0.96 -53.87
N GLU A 69 -13.75 0.89 -54.24
CA GLU A 69 -14.85 1.41 -53.41
C GLU A 69 -14.93 0.71 -52.05
N LYS A 70 -14.76 -0.62 -52.01
CA LYS A 70 -14.70 -1.37 -50.74
C LYS A 70 -13.53 -0.94 -49.85
N ARG A 71 -12.32 -0.79 -50.41
CA ARG A 71 -11.15 -0.32 -49.64
C ARG A 71 -11.37 1.08 -49.08
N VAL A 72 -11.96 1.99 -49.87
CA VAL A 72 -12.28 3.35 -49.41
C VAL A 72 -13.33 3.33 -48.28
N GLN A 73 -14.34 2.47 -48.35
CA GLN A 73 -15.33 2.32 -47.27
C GLN A 73 -14.70 1.72 -46.00
N GLU A 74 -13.86 0.69 -46.13
CA GLU A 74 -13.13 0.12 -44.98
C GLU A 74 -12.20 1.14 -44.32
N ASP A 75 -11.47 1.95 -45.10
CA ASP A 75 -10.59 2.98 -44.57
C ASP A 75 -11.37 4.09 -43.86
N LYS A 76 -12.54 4.49 -44.39
CA LYS A 76 -13.44 5.43 -43.69
C LYS A 76 -13.92 4.87 -42.36
N LYS A 77 -14.35 3.61 -42.34
CA LYS A 77 -14.84 2.94 -41.12
C LYS A 77 -13.72 2.81 -40.08
N LYS A 78 -12.51 2.40 -40.49
CA LYS A 78 -11.33 2.34 -39.61
C LYS A 78 -10.97 3.72 -39.03
N LYS A 79 -11.05 4.80 -39.82
CA LYS A 79 -10.79 6.16 -39.34
C LYS A 79 -11.85 6.63 -38.33
N GLU A 80 -13.13 6.33 -38.56
CA GLU A 80 -14.19 6.64 -37.58
C GLU A 80 -14.03 5.84 -36.29
N ASP A 81 -13.78 4.53 -36.38
CA ASP A 81 -13.59 3.68 -35.21
C ASP A 81 -12.36 4.11 -34.40
N LYS A 82 -11.28 4.52 -35.08
CA LYS A 82 -10.10 5.10 -34.41
C LYS A 82 -10.45 6.40 -33.67
N LYS A 83 -11.17 7.32 -34.32
CA LYS A 83 -11.61 8.58 -33.67
C LYS A 83 -12.53 8.33 -32.47
N LYS A 84 -13.43 7.35 -32.56
CA LYS A 84 -14.31 6.97 -31.43
C LYS A 84 -13.51 6.43 -30.26
N ARG A 85 -12.56 5.52 -30.50
CA ARG A 85 -11.66 4.99 -29.45
C ARG A 85 -10.83 6.08 -28.79
N GLU A 86 -10.23 6.98 -29.56
CA GLU A 86 -9.44 8.09 -29.03
C GLU A 86 -10.29 9.04 -28.16
N HIS A 87 -11.54 9.29 -28.54
CA HIS A 87 -12.45 10.13 -27.76
C HIS A 87 -12.90 9.45 -26.46
N GLU A 88 -13.19 8.16 -26.49
CA GLU A 88 -13.55 7.36 -25.32
C GLU A 88 -12.38 7.25 -24.33
N GLU A 89 -11.16 7.03 -24.83
CA GLU A 89 -9.94 7.00 -24.02
C GLU A 89 -9.66 8.35 -23.34
N ARG A 90 -9.91 9.47 -24.04
CA ARG A 90 -9.82 10.82 -23.46
C ARG A 90 -10.82 11.02 -22.32
N LYS A 91 -12.07 10.61 -22.50
CA LYS A 91 -13.11 10.70 -21.45
C LYS A 91 -12.72 9.90 -20.21
N ILE A 92 -12.26 8.66 -20.37
CA ILE A 92 -11.80 7.82 -19.26
C ILE A 92 -10.61 8.48 -18.53
N LYS A 93 -9.68 9.09 -19.27
CA LYS A 93 -8.52 9.77 -18.69
C LYS A 93 -8.92 11.03 -17.91
N GLU A 94 -9.91 11.79 -18.38
CA GLU A 94 -10.45 12.94 -17.66
C GLU A 94 -11.23 12.53 -16.40
N GLU A 95 -12.06 11.50 -16.48
CA GLU A 95 -12.79 10.96 -15.32
C GLU A 95 -11.84 10.46 -14.23
N LYS A 96 -10.77 9.74 -14.61
CA LYS A 96 -9.71 9.33 -13.66
C LYS A 96 -9.04 10.52 -12.98
N LYS A 97 -8.70 11.58 -13.73
CA LYS A 97 -8.11 12.81 -13.15
C LYS A 97 -9.05 13.49 -12.16
N ILE A 98 -10.35 13.56 -12.46
CA ILE A 98 -11.35 14.15 -11.56
C ILE A 98 -11.47 13.30 -10.29
N MET A 99 -11.51 11.97 -10.42
CA MET A 99 -11.60 11.05 -9.29
C MET A 99 -10.36 11.13 -8.39
N GLU A 100 -9.16 11.12 -8.95
CA GLU A 100 -7.91 11.29 -8.18
C GLU A 100 -7.86 12.64 -7.46
N LYS A 101 -8.29 13.72 -8.11
CA LYS A 101 -8.35 15.05 -7.48
C LYS A 101 -9.34 15.09 -6.32
N LYS A 102 -10.48 14.40 -6.42
CA LYS A 102 -11.45 14.28 -5.32
C LYS A 102 -10.88 13.45 -4.16
N LYS A 103 -10.22 12.31 -4.45
CA LYS A 103 -9.57 11.48 -3.43
C LYS A 103 -8.52 12.26 -2.64
N ARG A 104 -7.61 12.98 -3.33
CA ARG A 104 -6.59 13.80 -2.67
C ARG A 104 -7.19 14.86 -1.75
N LYS A 105 -8.25 15.55 -2.19
CA LYS A 105 -8.95 16.54 -1.35
C LYS A 105 -9.64 15.91 -0.13
N GLU A 106 -10.17 14.70 -0.27
CA GLU A 106 -10.80 13.99 0.84
C GLU A 106 -9.76 13.48 1.86
N GLU A 107 -8.63 12.96 1.38
CA GLU A 107 -7.50 12.56 2.24
C GLU A 107 -6.91 13.76 2.99
N GLU A 108 -6.73 14.90 2.32
CA GLU A 108 -6.25 16.14 2.95
C GLU A 108 -7.21 16.63 4.04
N ARG A 109 -8.52 16.59 3.79
CA ARG A 109 -9.55 16.91 4.81
C ARG A 109 -9.50 15.97 6.01
N LYS A 110 -9.35 14.65 5.78
CA LYS A 110 -9.26 13.66 6.86
C LYS A 110 -8.02 13.89 7.72
N MET A 111 -6.86 14.16 7.10
CA MET A 111 -5.65 14.50 7.86
C MET A 111 -5.78 15.80 8.64
N GLU A 112 -6.46 16.82 8.09
CA GLU A 112 -6.69 18.07 8.81
C GLU A 112 -7.63 17.89 10.02
N GLU A 113 -8.68 17.08 9.88
CA GLU A 113 -9.57 16.71 10.99
C GLU A 113 -8.84 15.89 12.06
N GLU A 114 -8.05 14.90 11.66
CA GLU A 114 -7.25 14.09 12.58
C GLU A 114 -6.24 14.96 13.36
N LYS A 115 -5.60 15.91 12.68
CA LYS A 115 -4.70 16.87 13.34
C LYS A 115 -5.44 17.75 14.35
N LYS A 116 -6.65 18.23 14.01
CA LYS A 116 -7.48 19.01 14.96
C LYS A 116 -7.89 18.19 16.19
N ILE A 117 -8.19 16.90 16.02
CA ILE A 117 -8.50 16.00 17.14
C ILE A 117 -7.27 15.80 18.02
N ILE A 118 -6.10 15.53 17.43
CA ILE A 118 -4.85 15.38 18.18
C ILE A 118 -4.49 16.66 18.94
N ASP A 119 -4.61 17.82 18.29
CA ASP A 119 -4.33 19.12 18.93
C ASP A 119 -5.33 19.39 20.08
N ALA A 120 -6.61 19.04 19.91
CA ALA A 120 -7.62 19.15 20.96
C ALA A 120 -7.35 18.22 22.14
N ASP A 121 -6.93 16.97 21.89
CA ASP A 121 -6.55 16.01 22.92
C ASP A 121 -5.30 16.47 23.69
N GLN A 122 -4.30 17.01 22.99
CA GLN A 122 -3.12 17.59 23.63
C GLN A 122 -3.48 18.81 24.48
N ASP A 123 -4.36 19.71 24.00
CA ASP A 123 -4.81 20.86 24.77
C ASP A 123 -5.63 20.44 25.99
N PHE A 124 -6.48 19.41 25.86
CA PHE A 124 -7.22 18.82 26.97
C PHE A 124 -6.28 18.23 28.02
N LEU A 125 -5.26 17.46 27.60
CA LEU A 125 -4.24 16.90 28.49
C LEU A 125 -3.41 18.00 29.16
N ARG A 126 -3.03 19.06 28.45
CA ARG A 126 -2.34 20.23 29.03
C ARG A 126 -3.19 20.93 30.07
N LYS A 127 -4.47 21.19 29.78
CA LYS A 127 -5.42 21.80 30.74
C LYS A 127 -5.62 20.92 31.97
N LYS A 128 -5.72 19.59 31.80
CA LYS A 128 -5.84 18.63 32.90
C LYS A 128 -4.56 18.54 33.73
N SER A 129 -3.40 18.58 33.08
CA SER A 129 -2.09 18.61 33.73
C SER A 129 -1.89 19.91 34.52
N LYS A 130 -2.31 21.07 33.98
CA LYS A 130 -2.23 22.36 34.68
C LYS A 130 -3.13 22.39 35.90
N LYS A 131 -4.41 21.97 35.77
CA LYS A 131 -5.32 21.83 36.92
C LYS A 131 -4.79 20.85 37.97
N ARG A 132 -4.09 19.78 37.56
CA ARG A 132 -3.40 18.88 38.50
C ARG A 132 -2.19 19.56 39.14
N SER A 133 -1.32 20.22 38.37
CA SER A 133 -0.16 20.95 38.87
C SER A 133 -0.58 21.96 39.94
N ASP A 134 -1.59 22.78 39.67
CA ASP A 134 -2.10 23.78 40.61
C ASP A 134 -2.66 23.13 41.90
N LEU A 135 -3.20 21.92 41.79
CA LEU A 135 -3.65 21.13 42.96
C LEU A 135 -2.44 20.55 43.70
N TYR A 136 -1.45 20.02 42.99
CA TYR A 136 -0.27 19.41 43.58
C TYR A 136 0.64 20.46 44.21
N ASP A 137 0.92 21.61 43.60
CA ASP A 137 1.70 22.70 44.22
C ASP A 137 1.11 23.19 45.55
N LYS A 138 -0.19 22.98 45.77
CA LYS A 138 -0.89 23.28 47.03
C LYS A 138 -0.78 22.15 48.08
N TYR A 139 -0.45 20.92 47.68
CA TYR A 139 -0.42 19.72 48.53
C TYR A 139 0.86 18.86 48.37
N THR A 140 1.87 19.30 47.63
CA THR A 140 3.16 18.62 47.51
C THR A 140 3.92 18.86 48.79
N VAL A 141 3.88 17.84 49.64
CA VAL A 141 4.77 17.76 50.79
C VAL A 141 6.17 17.54 50.23
N ALA A 142 7.02 18.56 50.31
CA ALA A 142 8.43 18.44 49.96
C ALA A 142 9.05 17.25 50.73
N PRO A 143 10.05 16.55 50.16
CA PRO A 143 10.76 15.51 50.88
C PRO A 143 11.28 16.06 52.22
N VAL A 144 11.03 15.33 53.30
CA VAL A 144 11.51 15.75 54.62
C VAL A 144 12.95 15.28 54.77
N MET A 145 13.86 16.24 54.89
CA MET A 145 15.28 16.01 55.09
C MET A 145 15.59 16.03 56.60
N THR A 146 16.16 14.94 57.13
CA THR A 146 16.61 14.89 58.53
C THR A 146 17.90 14.11 58.63
N ALA A 147 18.97 14.72 59.18
CA ALA A 147 20.21 14.04 59.61
C ALA A 147 20.67 12.86 58.71
N GLY A 148 21.05 13.14 57.45
CA GLY A 148 21.55 12.12 56.53
C GLY A 148 20.48 11.24 55.87
N MET A 149 19.19 11.58 56.07
CA MET A 149 18.05 10.81 55.56
C MET A 149 17.09 11.70 54.76
N CYS A 150 16.50 11.11 53.72
CA CYS A 150 15.42 11.72 52.94
C CYS A 150 14.16 10.84 52.99
N ILE A 151 13.01 11.43 53.35
CA ILE A 151 11.72 10.73 53.37
C ILE A 151 10.86 11.22 52.21
N GLN A 152 10.53 10.34 51.28
CA GLN A 152 9.66 10.64 50.14
C GLN A 152 8.18 10.45 50.50
N SER A 153 7.37 11.45 50.16
CA SER A 153 5.92 11.38 50.33
C SER A 153 5.27 10.38 49.37
N THR A 154 4.30 9.64 49.87
CA THR A 154 3.47 8.69 49.11
C THR A 154 2.67 9.36 48.00
N SER A 155 2.33 10.65 48.16
CA SER A 155 1.64 11.45 47.14
C SER A 155 2.49 11.66 45.87
N ILE A 156 3.82 11.66 46.00
CA ILE A 156 4.76 11.75 44.87
C ILE A 156 4.64 10.48 44.01
N HIS A 157 4.56 9.30 44.63
CA HIS A 157 4.39 8.02 43.93
C HIS A 157 3.08 7.94 43.12
N HIS A 158 1.97 8.46 43.65
CA HIS A 158 0.70 8.51 42.91
C HIS A 158 0.72 9.51 41.75
N ALA A 159 1.42 10.64 41.88
CA ALA A 159 1.61 11.61 40.80
C ALA A 159 2.44 11.02 39.64
N LEU A 160 3.38 10.12 39.95
CA LEU A 160 4.32 9.53 38.99
C LEU A 160 3.72 8.54 38.00
N VAL A 161 2.57 7.96 38.31
CA VAL A 161 1.85 7.08 37.38
C VAL A 161 1.21 7.87 36.22
N GLY A 162 1.29 9.21 36.19
CA GLY A 162 0.75 9.99 35.08
C GLY A 162 1.22 11.43 34.88
N MET A 163 2.35 11.90 35.44
CA MET A 163 2.83 13.29 35.26
C MET A 163 4.36 13.45 35.12
N ALA A 164 4.75 14.66 34.70
CA ALA A 164 6.07 15.10 34.24
C ALA A 164 7.19 15.06 35.29
N ARG A 165 8.41 14.90 34.78
CA ARG A 165 9.70 14.60 35.43
C ARG A 165 10.27 15.71 36.33
N GLU A 166 9.48 16.63 36.87
CA GLU A 166 10.00 17.81 37.61
C GLU A 166 9.59 17.84 39.09
N PHE A 167 8.68 16.95 39.53
CA PHE A 167 8.03 17.04 40.84
C PHE A 167 8.64 16.20 41.97
N ILE A 168 9.65 15.34 41.70
CA ILE A 168 10.09 14.30 42.64
C ILE A 168 11.00 14.86 43.74
N PHE A 169 11.87 15.80 43.38
CA PHE A 169 12.78 16.48 44.29
C PHE A 169 12.58 18.00 44.24
N GLY A 170 11.38 18.46 43.87
CA GLY A 170 11.04 19.88 43.89
C GLY A 170 11.35 20.44 45.28
N GLY A 171 12.38 21.28 45.36
CA GLY A 171 12.85 21.89 46.61
C GLY A 171 14.05 21.23 47.32
N VAL A 172 14.63 20.12 46.82
CA VAL A 172 15.89 19.57 47.37
C VAL A 172 17.08 20.03 46.53
N SER A 173 18.00 20.78 47.13
CA SER A 173 19.20 21.28 46.46
C SER A 173 20.16 20.15 46.07
N ASP A 174 20.96 20.32 45.02
CA ASP A 174 21.96 19.31 44.61
C ASP A 174 23.02 19.05 45.69
N ASP A 175 23.27 20.03 46.56
CA ASP A 175 24.16 19.85 47.72
C ASP A 175 23.50 18.99 48.80
N ASP A 176 22.19 19.13 49.03
CA ASP A 176 21.47 18.28 49.99
C ASP A 176 21.28 16.86 49.48
N LYS A 177 21.16 16.69 48.16
CA LYS A 177 21.12 15.37 47.52
C LYS A 177 22.35 14.53 47.84
N LYS A 178 23.53 15.15 47.98
CA LYS A 178 24.80 14.49 48.31
C LYS A 178 24.96 14.17 49.79
N LYS A 179 24.11 14.72 50.67
CA LYS A 179 24.23 14.60 52.12
C LYS A 179 23.49 13.40 52.70
N PHE A 180 22.60 12.76 51.94
CA PHE A 180 21.84 11.64 52.46
C PHE A 180 22.42 10.30 52.04
N ARG A 181 22.59 9.42 53.04
CA ARG A 181 22.95 8.02 52.86
C ARG A 181 21.71 7.17 52.63
N LEU A 182 20.65 7.43 53.40
CA LEU A 182 19.43 6.62 53.37
C LEU A 182 18.27 7.41 52.78
N LEU A 183 17.55 6.75 51.89
CA LEU A 183 16.30 7.25 51.33
C LEU A 183 15.16 6.29 51.63
N PHE A 184 14.08 6.84 52.18
CA PHE A 184 12.87 6.10 52.53
C PHE A 184 11.75 6.42 51.54
N SER A 185 11.24 5.38 50.90
CA SER A 185 10.13 5.46 49.97
C SER A 185 9.00 4.56 50.45
N ILE A 186 7.92 5.17 50.93
CA ILE A 186 6.69 4.44 51.28
C ILE A 186 5.84 4.29 50.03
N ILE A 187 5.44 3.05 49.74
CA ILE A 187 4.71 2.69 48.52
C ILE A 187 3.35 2.13 48.87
N ASN A 188 2.31 2.61 48.21
CA ASN A 188 1.01 1.99 48.26
C ASN A 188 0.81 1.03 47.08
N THR A 189 0.53 -0.24 47.37
CA THR A 189 0.08 -1.21 46.37
C THR A 189 -1.45 -1.27 46.38
N GLU A 190 -2.04 -0.87 45.26
CA GLU A 190 -3.49 -0.98 44.96
C GLU A 190 -4.44 -0.30 45.95
N ASN A 191 -3.97 0.70 46.70
CA ASN A 191 -4.72 1.36 47.76
C ASN A 191 -5.07 0.43 48.94
N VAL A 192 -4.39 -0.70 49.09
CA VAL A 192 -4.71 -1.72 50.11
C VAL A 192 -3.53 -1.98 51.05
N HIS A 193 -2.29 -1.87 50.59
CA HIS A 193 -1.13 -2.27 51.37
C HIS A 193 0.06 -1.34 51.20
N TRP A 194 0.74 -1.05 52.31
CA TRP A 194 1.91 -0.19 52.35
C TRP A 194 3.21 -1.00 52.45
N HIS A 195 4.17 -0.64 51.61
CA HIS A 195 5.55 -1.14 51.64
C HIS A 195 6.51 -0.03 52.01
N LEU A 196 7.63 -0.40 52.61
CA LEU A 196 8.77 0.49 52.76
C LEU A 196 9.91 0.00 51.87
N LEU A 197 10.41 0.89 51.02
CA LEU A 197 11.71 0.72 50.38
C LEU A 197 12.71 1.62 51.08
N VAL A 198 13.83 1.03 51.49
CA VAL A 198 14.98 1.75 52.03
C VAL A 198 16.10 1.62 51.03
N MET A 199 16.53 2.73 50.43
CA MET A 199 17.66 2.76 49.53
C MET A 199 18.87 3.26 50.28
N ASP A 200 19.90 2.41 50.33
CA ASP A 200 21.21 2.77 50.89
C ASP A 200 22.09 3.21 49.73
N MET A 201 22.29 4.53 49.63
CA MET A 201 22.94 5.18 48.50
C MET A 201 24.43 4.82 48.43
N ASP A 202 25.06 4.60 49.58
CA ASP A 202 26.48 4.24 49.68
C ASP A 202 26.69 2.78 49.31
N ALA A 203 25.87 1.89 49.89
CA ALA A 203 25.96 0.45 49.62
C ALA A 203 25.34 0.05 48.27
N LYS A 204 24.70 0.99 47.55
CA LYS A 204 24.02 0.76 46.26
C LYS A 204 23.07 -0.44 46.33
N LYS A 205 22.23 -0.45 47.37
CA LYS A 205 21.25 -1.52 47.62
C LYS A 205 19.89 -0.97 47.99
N ILE A 206 18.87 -1.77 47.73
CA ILE A 206 17.48 -1.47 48.09
C ILE A 206 16.99 -2.58 48.98
N ILE A 207 16.55 -2.22 50.17
CA ILE A 207 15.92 -3.11 51.13
C ILE A 207 14.41 -2.93 50.98
N HIS A 208 13.73 -3.99 50.56
CA HIS A 208 12.27 -4.04 50.49
C HIS A 208 11.70 -4.68 51.75
N LEU A 209 10.92 -3.90 52.49
CA LEU A 209 10.21 -4.38 53.66
C LEU A 209 8.73 -4.56 53.32
N ASN A 210 8.28 -5.82 53.45
CA ASN A 210 6.90 -6.21 53.24
C ASN A 210 6.33 -6.88 54.50
N PHE A 211 5.51 -6.13 55.23
CA PHE A 211 4.94 -6.57 56.50
C PHE A 211 3.80 -7.59 56.36
N ILE A 212 3.37 -7.92 55.13
CA ILE A 212 2.47 -9.06 54.87
C ILE A 212 3.28 -10.16 54.17
N LYS A 213 3.77 -11.12 54.96
CA LYS A 213 4.60 -12.21 54.44
C LYS A 213 3.83 -13.10 53.46
N ARG A 214 4.54 -13.65 52.48
CA ARG A 214 4.07 -14.71 51.53
C ARG A 214 3.00 -14.31 50.50
N ASN A 215 2.75 -13.02 50.26
CA ASN A 215 1.88 -12.60 49.15
C ASN A 215 2.68 -12.31 47.88
N ALA A 216 2.64 -13.24 46.91
CA ALA A 216 3.35 -13.12 45.63
C ALA A 216 2.98 -11.85 44.82
N LYS A 217 1.75 -11.35 44.98
CA LYS A 217 1.26 -10.13 44.32
C LYS A 217 2.05 -8.90 44.77
N TYR A 218 2.33 -8.81 46.05
CA TYR A 218 3.08 -7.70 46.64
C TYR A 218 4.56 -7.71 46.24
N LYS A 219 5.14 -8.90 46.08
CA LYS A 219 6.50 -9.08 45.55
C LYS A 219 6.61 -8.58 44.09
N ALA A 220 5.62 -8.90 43.25
CA ALA A 220 5.58 -8.39 41.88
C ALA A 220 5.42 -6.86 41.84
N SER A 221 4.58 -6.29 42.71
CA SER A 221 4.41 -4.84 42.84
C SER A 221 5.71 -4.14 43.22
N ALA A 222 6.44 -4.66 44.22
CA ALA A 222 7.70 -4.07 44.66
C ALA A 222 8.77 -4.04 43.56
N ARG A 223 8.90 -5.12 42.77
CA ARG A 223 9.81 -5.15 41.60
C ARG A 223 9.44 -4.11 40.55
N LYS A 224 8.15 -3.88 40.32
CA LYS A 224 7.68 -2.83 39.40
C LYS A 224 8.11 -1.44 39.92
N TRP A 225 7.93 -1.19 41.21
CA TRP A 225 8.32 0.07 41.83
C TRP A 225 9.83 0.28 41.86
N HIS A 226 10.62 -0.77 42.07
CA HIS A 226 12.08 -0.70 41.93
C HIS A 226 12.49 -0.18 40.56
N LYS A 227 11.92 -0.69 39.47
CA LYS A 227 12.23 -0.20 38.12
C LYS A 227 11.85 1.27 37.92
N ILE A 228 10.70 1.67 38.46
CA ILE A 228 10.22 3.07 38.38
C ILE A 228 11.18 3.99 39.14
N LEU A 229 11.53 3.63 40.36
CA LEU A 229 12.48 4.37 41.17
C LEU A 229 13.86 4.37 40.52
N GLY A 230 14.30 3.24 39.96
CA GLY A 230 15.56 3.12 39.23
C GLY A 230 15.69 4.15 38.11
N ALA A 231 14.67 4.22 37.25
CA ALA A 231 14.60 5.21 36.18
C ALA A 231 14.54 6.65 36.70
N MET A 232 13.91 6.89 37.85
CA MET A 232 13.90 8.21 38.48
C MET A 232 15.30 8.59 38.98
N PHE A 233 15.95 7.73 39.76
CA PHE A 233 17.27 8.02 40.32
C PHE A 233 18.34 8.22 39.25
N HIS A 234 18.29 7.46 38.15
CA HIS A 234 19.20 7.67 37.02
C HIS A 234 19.16 9.11 36.48
N ILE A 235 17.99 9.74 36.49
CA ILE A 235 17.80 11.12 36.01
C ILE A 235 18.31 12.15 37.04
N TYR A 236 18.14 11.91 38.34
CA TYR A 236 18.40 12.92 39.38
C TYR A 236 19.74 12.78 40.11
N TYR A 237 20.35 11.60 40.07
CA TYR A 237 21.57 11.27 40.80
C TYR A 237 22.68 10.88 39.84
N ASP A 238 23.25 11.83 39.10
CA ASP A 238 24.51 11.63 38.33
C ASP A 238 24.62 10.26 37.62
N ASN A 239 23.59 9.88 36.84
CA ASN A 239 23.50 8.59 36.14
C ASN A 239 23.48 7.34 37.05
N ALA A 240 23.05 7.46 38.31
CA ALA A 240 22.93 6.34 39.25
C ALA A 240 22.03 5.27 38.65
N LYS A 241 22.64 4.17 38.24
CA LYS A 241 21.96 3.01 37.68
C LYS A 241 21.33 2.19 38.78
N VAL A 242 20.32 2.77 39.43
CA VAL A 242 19.61 2.14 40.56
C VAL A 242 18.86 0.88 40.13
N ASP A 243 18.60 0.70 38.83
CA ASP A 243 18.14 -0.55 38.23
C ASP A 243 19.18 -1.69 38.30
N GLU A 244 20.48 -1.37 38.41
CA GLU A 244 21.57 -2.33 38.62
C GLU A 244 21.82 -2.63 40.12
N TRP A 245 21.13 -1.94 41.04
CA TRP A 245 21.32 -2.14 42.48
C TRP A 245 20.71 -3.45 42.97
N ASN A 246 21.34 -4.06 43.97
CA ASN A 246 20.81 -5.29 44.57
C ASN A 246 19.52 -4.97 45.33
N VAL A 247 18.47 -5.77 45.08
CA VAL A 247 17.21 -5.67 45.83
C VAL A 247 17.13 -6.84 46.80
N GLU A 248 17.22 -6.53 48.08
CA GLU A 248 17.11 -7.48 49.18
C GLU A 248 15.71 -7.39 49.77
N GLU A 249 15.07 -8.54 49.95
CA GLU A 249 13.84 -8.62 50.73
C GLU A 249 14.24 -8.92 52.18
N ASP A 250 13.81 -8.06 53.11
CA ASP A 250 14.06 -8.32 54.52
C ASP A 250 13.07 -9.37 55.02
N GLU A 251 13.47 -10.64 54.97
CA GLU A 251 12.64 -11.76 55.42
C GLU A 251 12.49 -11.80 56.95
N ASP A 252 13.41 -11.15 57.68
CA ASP A 252 13.43 -11.07 59.14
C ASP A 252 12.56 -9.94 59.67
N CYS A 253 12.09 -9.03 58.80
CA CYS A 253 11.14 -8.01 59.22
C CYS A 253 9.86 -8.65 59.80
N PRO A 254 9.28 -8.08 60.87
CA PRO A 254 8.12 -8.61 61.55
C PRO A 254 6.93 -8.55 60.62
N SER A 255 6.15 -9.63 60.61
CA SER A 255 4.87 -9.62 59.90
C SER A 255 3.84 -8.90 60.75
N GLN A 256 3.00 -8.09 60.11
CA GLN A 256 1.78 -7.63 60.74
C GLN A 256 0.85 -8.83 61.02
N PRO A 257 0.01 -8.77 62.07
CA PRO A 257 -0.98 -9.79 62.34
C PRO A 257 -1.96 -9.97 61.17
N PRO A 258 -2.41 -11.20 60.88
CA PRO A 258 -3.45 -11.43 59.87
C PRO A 258 -4.70 -10.60 60.15
N GLY A 259 -5.22 -9.91 59.11
CA GLY A 259 -6.42 -9.07 59.21
C GLY A 259 -6.20 -7.66 59.78
N SER A 260 -4.98 -7.32 60.21
CA SER A 260 -4.66 -5.95 60.66
C SER A 260 -4.50 -4.97 59.49
N LEU A 261 -4.74 -3.68 59.76
CA LEU A 261 -4.53 -2.58 58.81
C LEU A 261 -3.28 -1.74 59.16
N ASP A 262 -2.34 -2.36 59.87
CA ASP A 262 -1.22 -1.65 60.50
C ASP A 262 0.01 -1.46 59.59
N CYS A 263 -0.04 -1.89 58.33
CA CYS A 263 1.11 -1.85 57.41
C CYS A 263 1.79 -0.46 57.34
N GLY A 264 1.02 0.64 57.41
CA GLY A 264 1.56 1.99 57.49
C GLY A 264 2.34 2.26 58.78
N ILE A 265 1.83 1.79 59.93
CA ILE A 265 2.51 1.88 61.23
C ILE A 265 3.83 1.10 61.20
N TYR A 266 3.84 -0.08 60.59
CA TYR A 266 5.06 -0.88 60.45
C TYR A 266 6.10 -0.17 59.57
N CYS A 267 5.69 0.50 58.49
CA CYS A 267 6.59 1.33 57.69
C CYS A 267 7.25 2.40 58.56
N LEU A 268 6.47 3.16 59.34
CA LEU A 268 7.00 4.23 60.18
C LEU A 268 7.94 3.71 61.28
N LYS A 269 7.59 2.59 61.94
CA LYS A 269 8.44 1.95 62.94
C LYS A 269 9.80 1.53 62.35
N TYR A 270 9.81 0.99 61.14
CA TYR A 270 11.04 0.57 60.48
C TYR A 270 11.88 1.72 59.97
N MET A 271 11.26 2.81 59.51
CA MET A 271 11.98 4.04 59.23
C MET A 271 12.72 4.55 60.47
N ASP A 272 12.06 4.59 61.63
CA ASP A 272 12.70 4.98 62.90
C ASP A 272 13.82 3.99 63.31
N PHE A 273 13.63 2.69 63.11
CA PHE A 273 14.67 1.69 63.35
C PHE A 273 15.94 1.95 62.52
N PHE A 274 15.81 2.16 61.21
CA PHE A 274 16.94 2.51 60.34
C PHE A 274 17.53 3.88 60.71
N ALA A 275 16.69 4.86 61.06
CA ALA A 275 17.14 6.17 61.51
C ALA A 275 18.05 6.11 62.72
N ARG A 276 17.70 5.25 63.69
CA ARG A 276 18.48 5.08 64.92
C ARG A 276 19.75 4.29 64.67
N LYS A 277 19.69 3.24 63.84
CA LYS A 277 20.85 2.43 63.48
C LYS A 277 21.91 3.21 62.71
N ASP A 278 21.51 4.21 61.94
CA ASP A 278 22.45 5.07 61.20
C ASP A 278 23.17 6.09 62.11
N ARG A 279 22.60 6.40 63.28
CA ARG A 279 23.18 7.33 64.27
C ARG A 279 24.09 6.67 65.30
N SER A 280 24.05 5.35 65.41
CA SER A 280 24.84 4.54 66.36
C SER A 280 26.12 4.03 65.72
#